data_AF-A0A925UD15-F1
#
_entry.id   AF-A0A925UD15-F1
#
_cell.length_a   1.000
_cell.length_b   1.000
_cell.length_c   1.000
_cell.angle_alpha   90.00
_cell.angle_beta   90.00
_cell.angle_gamma   90.00
#
_symmetry.space_group_name_H-M   'P 1'
#
loop_
_entity.id
_entity.type
_entity.pdbx_description
1 polymer ?
#
loop_
_entity_poly.entity_id
_entity_poly.type
_entity_poly.pdbx_seq_one_letter_code
_entity_poly.pdbx_strand_id
1 'polypeptide(L)'
;MTAPTRFPGHRFLHSPGPSRVPDEVLHAMSRQPMDLADPRVDQCIAACELGLKRLLHTDHDVFLYAANGHGAWEAVIANLVAPGAKVLVAGTGHFSESWALQTEAMGGVVIRTPWVEGLAIDPADIEAALRDDAAHEIAAVFAVHTDTASGVTSDLGAIRAAIDRAGHPALFVVDVVASLGATPFEMDALGADVALGACQKGLMLPPGLAFTAVNARAMERSRANPMPRFYWDWRLRQNPLSYRKFCGTPPQSLL
;
A
#
# COMPACT_ATOMS: atom_id res chain seq x y z
N MET A 1 38.95 11.58 -1.74
CA MET A 1 37.59 12.07 -1.45
C MET A 1 37.72 13.16 -0.42
N THR A 2 37.41 14.41 -0.78
CA THR A 2 37.44 15.55 0.16
C THR A 2 36.38 15.31 1.23
N ALA A 3 36.76 15.49 2.51
CA ALA A 3 35.82 15.36 3.62
C ALA A 3 34.64 16.31 3.38
N PRO A 4 33.37 15.85 3.51
CA PRO A 4 32.23 16.70 3.25
C PRO A 4 32.26 17.91 4.18
N THR A 5 32.10 19.08 3.60
CA THR A 5 32.02 20.37 4.29
C THR A 5 30.94 20.27 5.37
N ARG A 6 31.29 20.52 6.64
CA ARG A 6 30.30 20.57 7.72
C ARG A 6 29.39 21.77 7.50
N PHE A 7 28.11 21.53 7.23
CA PHE A 7 27.09 22.56 7.19
C PHE A 7 26.52 22.72 8.61
N PRO A 8 26.65 23.90 9.24
CA PRO A 8 26.08 24.14 10.57
C PRO A 8 24.54 24.16 10.52
N GLY A 9 23.90 23.87 11.65
CA GLY A 9 22.44 23.88 11.81
C GLY A 9 21.75 22.53 11.59
N HIS A 10 20.44 22.48 11.81
CA HIS A 10 19.62 21.31 11.53
C HIS A 10 19.31 21.22 10.04
N ARG A 11 19.53 20.05 9.43
CA ARG A 11 19.12 19.79 8.05
C ARG A 11 17.64 19.48 8.02
N PHE A 12 16.86 20.33 7.34
CA PHE A 12 15.45 20.06 7.09
C PHE A 12 15.29 19.29 5.78
N LEU A 13 14.41 18.29 5.82
CA LEU A 13 14.04 17.47 4.68
C LEU A 13 12.66 17.90 4.21
N HIS A 14 12.60 18.56 3.05
CA HIS A 14 11.36 19.07 2.43
C HIS A 14 10.99 18.31 1.14
N SER A 15 11.72 17.26 0.79
CA SER A 15 11.29 16.36 -0.28
C SER A 15 10.01 15.63 0.13
N PRO A 16 9.15 15.24 -0.81
CA PRO A 16 7.87 14.61 -0.50
C PRO A 16 8.02 13.12 -0.12
N GLY A 17 9.12 12.75 0.54
CA GLY A 17 9.52 11.38 0.85
C GLY A 17 11.02 11.15 0.63
N PRO A 18 11.78 10.63 1.63
CA PRO A 18 11.35 10.42 3.01
C PRO A 18 10.99 11.75 3.70
N SER A 19 10.14 11.71 4.73
CA SER A 19 9.80 12.86 5.57
C SER A 19 10.76 13.01 6.75
N ARG A 20 10.72 14.16 7.45
CA ARG A 20 11.47 14.35 8.71
C ARG A 20 10.95 13.35 9.75
N VAL A 21 11.87 12.63 10.38
CA VAL A 21 11.54 11.71 11.49
C VAL A 21 11.60 12.47 12.82
N PRO A 22 10.58 12.38 13.69
CA PRO A 22 10.61 12.97 15.02
C PRO A 22 11.74 12.38 15.87
N ASP A 23 12.34 13.20 16.74
CA ASP A 23 13.47 12.75 17.58
C ASP A 23 13.06 11.61 18.53
N GLU A 24 11.81 11.60 18.97
CA GLU A 24 11.22 10.52 19.78
C GLU A 24 11.21 9.17 19.04
N VAL A 25 10.88 9.20 17.73
CA VAL A 25 10.92 8.01 16.87
C VAL A 25 12.38 7.57 16.69
N LEU A 26 13.30 8.49 16.35
CA LEU A 26 14.73 8.17 16.24
C LEU A 26 15.29 7.55 17.53
N HIS A 27 14.87 8.05 18.68
CA HIS A 27 15.27 7.50 19.98
C HIS A 27 14.72 6.08 20.16
N ALA A 28 13.45 5.84 19.87
CA ALA A 28 12.84 4.51 19.95
C ALA A 28 13.55 3.48 19.06
N MET A 29 14.03 3.89 17.88
CA MET A 29 14.76 3.03 16.94
C MET A 29 16.17 2.63 17.41
N SER A 30 16.76 3.36 18.36
CA SER A 30 18.14 3.15 18.82
C SER A 30 18.30 2.04 19.87
N ARG A 31 17.28 1.19 20.04
CA ARG A 31 17.24 0.10 21.02
C ARG A 31 17.95 -1.15 20.50
N GLN A 32 18.49 -1.94 21.42
CA GLN A 32 19.05 -3.26 21.08
C GLN A 32 17.94 -4.19 20.57
N PRO A 33 18.19 -4.97 19.49
CA PRO A 33 17.26 -6.00 19.04
C PRO A 33 16.98 -7.02 20.15
N MET A 34 15.76 -7.55 20.16
CA MET A 34 15.33 -8.64 21.02
C MET A 34 15.43 -9.97 20.28
N ASP A 35 15.51 -11.07 21.03
CA ASP A 35 15.35 -12.41 20.44
C ASP A 35 13.96 -12.55 19.80
N LEU A 36 13.86 -13.30 18.70
CA LEU A 36 12.61 -13.44 17.96
C LEU A 36 11.49 -14.11 18.77
N ALA A 37 11.84 -14.91 19.78
CA ALA A 37 10.91 -15.58 20.67
C ALA A 37 10.59 -14.76 21.93
N ASP A 38 11.15 -13.56 22.08
CA ASP A 38 10.83 -12.66 23.17
C ASP A 38 9.37 -12.17 23.03
N PRO A 39 8.49 -12.39 24.03
CA PRO A 39 7.09 -11.97 23.97
C PRO A 39 6.87 -10.48 23.71
N ARG A 40 7.87 -9.64 23.98
CA ARG A 40 7.81 -8.20 23.69
C ARG A 40 7.82 -7.90 22.19
N VAL A 41 8.38 -8.78 21.37
CA VAL A 41 8.32 -8.68 19.89
C VAL A 41 6.88 -8.86 19.43
N ASP A 42 6.16 -9.86 19.97
CA ASP A 42 4.76 -10.10 19.65
C ASP A 42 3.87 -8.91 20.05
N GLN A 43 4.09 -8.37 21.26
CA GLN A 43 3.36 -7.22 21.76
C GLN A 43 3.58 -5.96 20.91
N CYS A 44 4.83 -5.73 20.48
CA CYS A 44 5.19 -4.62 19.61
C CYS A 44 4.49 -4.72 18.25
N ILE A 45 4.57 -5.88 17.60
CA ILE A 45 3.90 -6.12 16.31
C ILE A 45 2.39 -5.94 16.41
N ALA A 46 1.76 -6.50 17.45
CA ALA A 46 0.32 -6.33 17.68
C ALA A 46 -0.08 -4.86 17.90
N ALA A 47 0.77 -4.09 18.60
CA ALA A 47 0.55 -2.65 18.79
C ALA A 47 0.67 -1.87 17.46
N CYS A 48 1.62 -2.22 16.59
CA CYS A 48 1.75 -1.64 15.24
C CYS A 48 0.52 -1.96 14.38
N GLU A 49 0.09 -3.23 14.36
CA GLU A 49 -1.09 -3.69 13.62
C GLU A 49 -2.35 -2.93 14.08
N LEU A 50 -2.56 -2.82 15.40
CA LEU A 50 -3.68 -2.06 15.97
C LEU A 50 -3.58 -0.55 15.66
N GLY A 51 -2.37 0.01 15.67
CA GLY A 51 -2.13 1.40 15.29
C GLY A 51 -2.51 1.68 13.84
N LEU A 52 -2.11 0.81 12.92
CA LEU A 52 -2.47 0.91 11.50
C LEU A 52 -3.97 0.74 11.28
N LYS A 53 -4.63 -0.21 11.96
CA LYS A 53 -6.09 -0.35 11.94
C LYS A 53 -6.81 0.93 12.32
N ARG A 54 -6.36 1.62 13.37
CA ARG A 54 -6.90 2.93 13.77
C ARG A 54 -6.67 4.00 12.71
N LEU A 55 -5.46 4.09 12.15
CA LEU A 55 -5.14 5.10 11.12
C LEU A 55 -5.89 4.89 9.80
N LEU A 56 -6.20 3.64 9.48
CA LEU A 56 -6.92 3.25 8.26
C LEU A 56 -8.44 3.20 8.49
N HIS A 57 -8.89 3.33 9.74
CA HIS A 57 -10.29 3.21 10.14
C HIS A 57 -10.90 1.88 9.67
N THR A 58 -10.26 0.78 10.06
CA THR A 58 -10.67 -0.59 9.69
C THR A 58 -10.40 -1.59 10.80
N ASP A 59 -11.26 -2.60 10.90
CA ASP A 59 -11.02 -3.78 11.74
C ASP A 59 -10.41 -4.96 10.94
N HIS A 60 -10.22 -4.81 9.63
CA HIS A 60 -9.69 -5.84 8.73
C HIS A 60 -8.23 -6.23 9.03
N ASP A 61 -7.75 -7.29 8.36
CA ASP A 61 -6.41 -7.82 8.59
C ASP A 61 -5.34 -6.83 8.09
N VAL A 62 -4.28 -6.65 8.88
CA VAL A 62 -3.12 -5.81 8.52
C VAL A 62 -1.88 -6.68 8.46
N PHE A 63 -1.09 -6.53 7.40
CA PHE A 63 0.17 -7.23 7.19
C PHE A 63 1.31 -6.23 6.99
N LEU A 64 2.41 -6.45 7.70
CA LEU A 64 3.61 -5.59 7.70
C LEU A 64 4.77 -6.26 6.95
N TYR A 65 5.56 -5.49 6.22
CA TYR A 65 6.67 -5.98 5.41
C TYR A 65 7.94 -5.20 5.69
N ALA A 66 9.08 -5.88 5.80
CA ALA A 66 10.38 -5.23 5.65
C ALA A 66 10.59 -4.92 4.15
N ALA A 67 10.04 -3.79 3.70
CA ALA A 67 10.00 -3.34 2.32
C ALA A 67 9.68 -1.84 2.22
N ASN A 68 9.81 -1.27 1.03
CA ASN A 68 9.25 0.05 0.70
C ASN A 68 7.84 -0.08 0.08
N GLY A 69 7.23 1.04 -0.31
CA GLY A 69 5.88 1.05 -0.90
C GLY A 69 5.72 0.19 -2.16
N HIS A 70 6.74 0.11 -3.02
CA HIS A 70 6.70 -0.75 -4.21
C HIS A 70 6.74 -2.25 -3.86
N GLY A 71 7.27 -2.61 -2.69
CA GLY A 71 7.12 -3.97 -2.15
C GLY A 71 5.69 -4.27 -1.70
N ALA A 72 4.95 -3.26 -1.20
CA ALA A 72 3.52 -3.43 -0.92
C ALA A 72 2.69 -3.49 -2.21
N TRP A 73 3.06 -2.77 -3.27
CA TRP A 73 2.50 -2.97 -4.62
C TRP A 73 2.67 -4.42 -5.08
N GLU A 74 3.90 -4.94 -4.99
CA GLU A 74 4.20 -6.33 -5.36
C GLU A 74 3.39 -7.31 -4.50
N ALA A 75 3.24 -7.04 -3.20
CA ALA A 75 2.42 -7.86 -2.32
C ALA A 75 0.95 -7.88 -2.77
N VAL A 76 0.38 -6.74 -3.13
CA VAL A 76 -0.99 -6.69 -3.66
C VAL A 76 -1.11 -7.44 -4.98
N ILE A 77 -0.20 -7.23 -5.93
CA ILE A 77 -0.21 -7.91 -7.22
C ILE A 77 -0.11 -9.42 -7.02
N ALA A 78 0.86 -9.87 -6.21
CA ALA A 78 1.10 -11.27 -5.90
C ALA A 78 -0.15 -11.97 -5.33
N ASN A 79 -0.94 -11.26 -4.53
CA ASN A 79 -2.13 -11.83 -3.91
C ASN A 79 -3.38 -11.70 -4.77
N LEU A 80 -3.56 -10.62 -5.54
CA LEU A 80 -4.84 -10.36 -6.23
C LEU A 80 -4.83 -10.67 -7.73
N VAL A 81 -3.67 -10.69 -8.37
CA VAL A 81 -3.57 -10.77 -9.83
C VAL A 81 -3.05 -12.15 -10.21
N ALA A 82 -3.94 -13.00 -10.73
CA ALA A 82 -3.51 -14.26 -11.33
C ALA A 82 -2.78 -13.96 -12.65
N PRO A 83 -1.84 -14.81 -13.09
CA PRO A 83 -1.22 -14.66 -14.40
C PRO A 83 -2.29 -14.56 -15.51
N GLY A 84 -2.20 -13.52 -16.33
CA GLY A 84 -3.17 -13.19 -17.39
C GLY A 84 -4.44 -12.49 -16.92
N ALA A 85 -4.67 -12.29 -15.62
CA ALA A 85 -5.84 -11.57 -15.12
C ALA A 85 -5.75 -10.08 -15.43
N LYS A 86 -6.90 -9.47 -15.75
CA LYS A 86 -6.99 -8.03 -16.04
C LYS A 86 -7.10 -7.22 -14.76
N VAL A 87 -6.45 -6.07 -14.72
CA VAL A 87 -6.69 -5.01 -13.73
C VAL A 87 -6.85 -3.67 -14.42
N LEU A 88 -7.62 -2.78 -13.80
CA LEU A 88 -7.75 -1.40 -14.22
C LEU A 88 -6.86 -0.55 -13.31
N VAL A 89 -5.84 0.10 -13.86
CA VAL A 89 -5.03 1.09 -13.16
C VAL A 89 -5.57 2.47 -13.51
N ALA A 90 -6.08 3.18 -12.50
CA ALA A 90 -6.54 4.54 -12.65
C ALA A 90 -5.32 5.47 -12.79
N GLY A 91 -5.20 6.12 -13.95
CA GLY A 91 -4.10 6.99 -14.31
C GLY A 91 -4.07 8.27 -13.47
N THR A 92 -2.93 8.57 -12.87
CA THR A 92 -2.62 9.82 -12.15
C THR A 92 -1.27 10.43 -12.53
N GLY A 93 -0.39 9.66 -13.16
CA GLY A 93 0.96 10.09 -13.48
C GLY A 93 2.01 9.02 -13.20
N HIS A 94 3.14 9.47 -12.64
CA HIS A 94 4.34 8.65 -12.51
C HIS A 94 4.13 7.36 -11.71
N PHE A 95 3.40 7.43 -10.59
CA PHE A 95 3.24 6.27 -9.70
C PHE A 95 2.19 5.29 -10.24
N SER A 96 1.09 5.77 -10.85
CA SER A 96 0.14 4.87 -11.53
C SER A 96 0.79 4.14 -12.70
N GLU A 97 1.62 4.82 -13.51
CA GLU A 97 2.35 4.17 -14.60
C GLU A 97 3.37 3.15 -14.10
N SER A 98 4.10 3.49 -13.04
CA SER A 98 5.07 2.56 -12.44
C SER A 98 4.39 1.31 -11.88
N TRP A 99 3.23 1.47 -11.25
CA TRP A 99 2.44 0.35 -10.72
C TRP A 99 1.84 -0.50 -11.86
N ALA A 100 1.42 0.11 -12.96
CA ALA A 100 1.01 -0.60 -14.17
C ALA A 100 2.15 -1.45 -14.75
N LEU A 101 3.34 -0.87 -14.91
CA LEU A 101 4.52 -1.59 -15.41
C LEU A 101 4.92 -2.75 -14.50
N GLN A 102 4.89 -2.57 -13.17
CA GLN A 102 5.17 -3.65 -12.23
C GLN A 102 4.13 -4.77 -12.34
N THR A 103 2.85 -4.42 -12.51
CA THR A 103 1.78 -5.41 -12.68
C THR A 103 1.94 -6.22 -13.96
N GLU A 104 2.30 -5.57 -15.08
CA GLU A 104 2.60 -6.22 -16.36
C GLU A 104 3.84 -7.13 -16.24
N ALA A 105 4.91 -6.67 -15.58
CA ALA A 105 6.12 -7.46 -15.36
C ALA A 105 5.86 -8.71 -14.52
N MET A 106 4.82 -8.71 -13.70
CA MET A 106 4.37 -9.84 -12.89
C MET A 106 3.34 -10.72 -13.61
N GLY A 107 3.03 -10.44 -14.88
CA GLY A 107 2.17 -11.25 -15.72
C GLY A 107 0.68 -10.89 -15.66
N GLY A 108 0.32 -9.76 -15.05
CA GLY A 108 -1.04 -9.19 -15.17
C GLY A 108 -1.25 -8.48 -16.50
N VAL A 109 -2.51 -8.35 -16.92
CA VAL A 109 -2.91 -7.53 -18.07
C VAL A 109 -3.45 -6.21 -17.54
N VAL A 110 -2.86 -5.08 -17.91
CA VAL A 110 -3.25 -3.78 -17.37
C VAL A 110 -4.04 -2.97 -18.40
N ILE A 111 -5.23 -2.55 -17.99
CA ILE A 111 -6.00 -1.49 -18.65
C ILE A 111 -5.68 -0.20 -17.89
N ARG A 112 -5.26 0.84 -18.59
CA ARG A 112 -4.94 2.15 -18.00
C ARG A 112 -6.03 3.14 -18.39
N THR A 113 -6.58 3.90 -17.45
CA THR A 113 -7.36 5.10 -17.82
C THR A 113 -6.41 6.20 -18.30
N PRO A 114 -6.83 7.10 -19.20
CA PRO A 114 -6.01 8.24 -19.56
C PRO A 114 -5.76 9.15 -18.34
N TRP A 115 -4.69 9.93 -18.40
CA TRP A 115 -4.37 10.92 -17.38
C TRP A 115 -3.64 12.12 -17.99
N VAL A 116 -3.69 13.23 -17.26
CA VAL A 116 -2.98 14.46 -17.59
C VAL A 116 -2.17 14.87 -16.37
N GLU A 117 -0.90 15.22 -16.56
CA GLU A 117 -0.03 15.63 -15.46
C GLU A 117 -0.65 16.79 -14.67
N GLY A 118 -0.69 16.66 -13.34
CA GLY A 118 -1.27 17.68 -12.46
C GLY A 118 -2.80 17.63 -12.34
N LEU A 119 -3.49 16.68 -12.98
CA LEU A 119 -4.92 16.44 -12.77
C LEU A 119 -5.16 15.14 -11.98
N ALA A 120 -6.30 15.11 -11.28
CA ALA A 120 -6.74 13.93 -10.53
C ALA A 120 -7.30 12.88 -11.49
N ILE A 121 -7.50 11.66 -10.97
CA ILE A 121 -8.24 10.59 -11.66
C ILE A 121 -9.61 11.13 -12.07
N ASP A 122 -10.02 10.92 -13.32
CA ASP A 122 -11.40 11.10 -13.74
C ASP A 122 -12.22 9.84 -13.44
N PRO A 123 -13.19 9.88 -12.51
CA PRO A 123 -14.04 8.72 -12.21
C PRO A 123 -14.90 8.28 -13.41
N ALA A 124 -15.16 9.15 -14.39
CA ALA A 124 -15.93 8.80 -15.58
C ALA A 124 -15.17 7.79 -16.46
N ASP A 125 -13.85 7.91 -16.56
CA ASP A 125 -13.01 6.96 -17.31
C ASP A 125 -12.99 5.57 -16.66
N ILE A 126 -13.02 5.54 -15.31
CA ILE A 126 -13.16 4.27 -14.57
C ILE A 126 -14.53 3.65 -14.84
N GLU A 127 -15.60 4.42 -14.73
CA GLU A 127 -16.95 3.92 -14.99
C GLU A 127 -17.08 3.39 -16.43
N ALA A 128 -16.56 4.11 -17.42
CA ALA A 128 -16.58 3.69 -18.82
C ALA A 128 -15.81 2.38 -19.03
N ALA A 129 -14.58 2.29 -18.54
CA ALA A 129 -13.75 1.09 -18.68
C ALA A 129 -14.40 -0.15 -18.03
N LEU A 130 -15.05 0.03 -16.88
CA LEU A 130 -15.74 -1.07 -16.20
C LEU A 130 -17.07 -1.46 -16.88
N ARG A 131 -17.78 -0.51 -17.50
CA ARG A 131 -19.00 -0.81 -18.29
C ARG A 131 -18.66 -1.55 -19.59
N ASP A 132 -17.53 -1.23 -20.21
CA ASP A 132 -17.05 -1.90 -21.42
C ASP A 132 -16.62 -3.36 -21.14
N ASP A 133 -16.23 -3.66 -19.89
CA ASP A 133 -15.91 -5.01 -19.43
C ASP A 133 -17.16 -5.81 -19.04
N ALA A 134 -18.09 -6.01 -19.98
CA ALA A 134 -19.36 -6.70 -19.75
C ALA A 134 -19.21 -8.16 -19.27
N ALA A 135 -18.03 -8.77 -19.45
CA ALA A 135 -17.72 -10.12 -18.98
C ALA A 135 -17.14 -10.15 -17.54
N HIS A 136 -16.94 -8.98 -16.92
CA HIS A 136 -16.36 -8.81 -15.59
C HIS A 136 -14.98 -9.47 -15.42
N GLU A 137 -14.11 -9.31 -16.41
CA GLU A 137 -12.75 -9.86 -16.41
C GLU A 137 -11.76 -9.01 -15.59
N ILE A 138 -12.06 -7.73 -15.33
CA ILE A 138 -11.26 -6.82 -14.51
C ILE A 138 -11.38 -7.25 -13.05
N ALA A 139 -10.31 -7.82 -12.52
CA ALA A 139 -10.27 -8.34 -11.17
C ALA A 139 -10.25 -7.24 -10.10
N ALA A 140 -9.62 -6.11 -10.39
CA ALA A 140 -9.41 -5.03 -9.44
C ALA A 140 -9.20 -3.68 -10.13
N VAL A 141 -9.57 -2.62 -9.44
CA VAL A 141 -9.25 -1.22 -9.74
C VAL A 141 -8.15 -0.76 -8.78
N PHE A 142 -7.01 -0.36 -9.32
CA PHE A 142 -5.87 0.17 -8.58
C PHE A 142 -5.85 1.69 -8.70
N ALA A 143 -5.90 2.39 -7.56
CA ALA A 143 -5.89 3.85 -7.52
C ALA A 143 -4.81 4.36 -6.58
N VAL A 144 -3.98 5.30 -7.07
CA VAL A 144 -3.05 6.07 -6.24
C VAL A 144 -3.80 7.25 -5.64
N HIS A 145 -3.95 7.28 -4.31
CA HIS A 145 -4.72 8.34 -3.65
C HIS A 145 -4.05 9.71 -3.84
N THR A 146 -2.75 9.80 -3.54
CA THR A 146 -1.95 11.01 -3.79
C THR A 146 -0.76 10.66 -4.66
N ASP A 147 -0.72 11.19 -5.88
CA ASP A 147 0.46 11.06 -6.73
C ASP A 147 1.53 12.05 -6.24
N THR A 148 2.63 11.52 -5.70
CA THR A 148 3.66 12.37 -5.09
C THR A 148 4.37 13.24 -6.12
N ALA A 149 4.44 12.82 -7.39
CA ALA A 149 5.19 13.54 -8.41
C ALA A 149 4.49 14.85 -8.81
N SER A 150 3.16 14.82 -8.87
CA SER A 150 2.33 15.99 -9.19
C SER A 150 1.77 16.70 -7.95
N GLY A 151 1.76 16.04 -6.79
CA GLY A 151 1.12 16.54 -5.56
C GLY A 151 -0.40 16.47 -5.56
N VAL A 152 -0.99 15.83 -6.57
CA VAL A 152 -2.44 15.74 -6.73
C VAL A 152 -3.01 14.62 -5.87
N THR A 153 -4.13 14.92 -5.21
CA THR A 153 -4.91 13.93 -4.45
C THR A 153 -6.27 13.72 -5.12
N SER A 154 -6.60 12.47 -5.40
CA SER A 154 -7.83 12.08 -6.11
C SER A 154 -9.00 11.83 -5.15
N ASP A 155 -10.22 12.09 -5.60
CA ASP A 155 -11.44 11.82 -4.83
C ASP A 155 -11.78 10.33 -4.86
N LEU A 156 -11.37 9.60 -3.82
CA LEU A 156 -11.64 8.17 -3.70
C LEU A 156 -13.14 7.85 -3.59
N GLY A 157 -13.94 8.75 -3.01
CA GLY A 157 -15.39 8.56 -2.89
C GLY A 157 -16.07 8.61 -4.26
N ALA A 158 -15.64 9.55 -5.11
CA ALA A 158 -16.10 9.62 -6.49
C ALA A 158 -15.69 8.38 -7.32
N ILE A 159 -14.48 7.86 -7.10
CA ILE A 159 -14.00 6.62 -7.72
C ILE A 159 -14.86 5.43 -7.27
N ARG A 160 -15.09 5.25 -5.95
CA ARG A 160 -15.97 4.19 -5.43
C ARG A 160 -17.36 4.27 -6.05
N ALA A 161 -17.95 5.47 -6.11
CA ALA A 161 -19.26 5.69 -6.71
C ALA A 161 -19.29 5.33 -8.21
N ALA A 162 -18.20 5.58 -8.95
CA ALA A 162 -18.07 5.16 -10.35
C ALA A 162 -18.06 3.63 -10.50
N ILE A 163 -17.31 2.92 -9.67
CA ILE A 163 -17.29 1.46 -9.65
C ILE A 163 -18.68 0.90 -9.31
N ASP A 164 -19.38 1.51 -8.35
CA ASP A 164 -20.74 1.10 -7.95
C ASP A 164 -21.77 1.32 -9.06
N ARG A 165 -21.73 2.48 -9.74
CA ARG A 165 -22.62 2.77 -10.87
C ARG A 165 -22.41 1.85 -12.06
N ALA A 166 -21.18 1.38 -12.28
CA ALA A 166 -20.88 0.37 -13.28
C ALA A 166 -21.46 -1.02 -12.90
N GLY A 167 -21.79 -1.25 -11.62
CA GLY A 167 -22.26 -2.55 -11.13
C GLY A 167 -21.19 -3.63 -11.18
N HIS A 168 -19.91 -3.23 -11.19
CA HIS A 168 -18.79 -4.12 -11.47
C HIS A 168 -18.24 -4.77 -10.19
N PRO A 169 -17.94 -6.08 -10.17
CA PRO A 169 -17.48 -6.79 -8.95
C PRO A 169 -16.00 -6.59 -8.61
N ALA A 170 -15.27 -5.78 -9.37
CA ALA A 170 -13.84 -5.55 -9.20
C ALA A 170 -13.51 -5.12 -7.75
N LEU A 171 -12.41 -5.61 -7.22
CA LEU A 171 -11.91 -5.14 -5.93
C LEU A 171 -11.40 -3.71 -6.04
N PHE A 172 -11.62 -2.87 -5.03
CA PHE A 172 -11.06 -1.53 -4.98
C PHE A 172 -9.79 -1.49 -4.12
N VAL A 173 -8.65 -1.21 -4.75
CA VAL A 173 -7.34 -1.18 -4.11
C VAL A 173 -6.80 0.24 -4.12
N VAL A 174 -6.46 0.75 -2.95
CA VAL A 174 -5.99 2.13 -2.76
C VAL A 174 -4.55 2.13 -2.27
N ASP A 175 -3.69 2.81 -3.02
CA ASP A 175 -2.36 3.21 -2.56
C ASP A 175 -2.45 4.52 -1.75
N VAL A 176 -2.17 4.39 -0.46
CA VAL A 176 -2.12 5.47 0.53
C VAL A 176 -0.70 5.79 0.98
N VAL A 177 0.35 5.37 0.25
CA VAL A 177 1.76 5.61 0.57
C VAL A 177 2.01 7.09 0.84
N ALA A 178 1.50 7.97 -0.03
CA ALA A 178 1.76 9.41 0.08
C ALA A 178 0.66 10.20 0.81
N SER A 179 -0.41 9.55 1.26
CA SER A 179 -1.59 10.23 1.81
C SER A 179 -1.92 9.82 3.25
N LEU A 180 -1.61 8.60 3.70
CA LEU A 180 -1.93 8.17 5.06
C LEU A 180 -1.19 9.03 6.10
N GLY A 181 -1.95 9.60 7.03
CA GLY A 181 -1.44 10.54 8.04
C GLY A 181 -1.32 12.00 7.57
N ALA A 182 -1.59 12.26 6.29
CA ALA A 182 -1.61 13.62 5.71
C ALA A 182 -3.00 14.02 5.19
N THR A 183 -3.78 13.05 4.69
CA THR A 183 -5.13 13.22 4.14
C THR A 183 -6.08 12.26 4.85
N PRO A 184 -7.35 12.65 5.12
CA PRO A 184 -8.36 11.74 5.64
C PRO A 184 -8.50 10.48 4.78
N PHE A 185 -8.64 9.32 5.43
CA PHE A 185 -8.85 8.05 4.76
C PHE A 185 -9.62 7.11 5.67
N GLU A 186 -10.78 6.65 5.21
CA GLU A 186 -11.69 5.79 5.97
C GLU A 186 -11.92 4.50 5.18
N MET A 187 -11.09 3.46 5.37
CA MET A 187 -11.08 2.27 4.52
C MET A 187 -12.45 1.57 4.45
N ASP A 188 -13.06 1.32 5.62
CA ASP A 188 -14.31 0.56 5.71
C ASP A 188 -15.49 1.39 5.16
N ALA A 189 -15.56 2.68 5.51
CA ALA A 189 -16.61 3.58 5.02
C ALA A 189 -16.51 3.82 3.50
N LEU A 190 -15.28 3.87 2.97
CA LEU A 190 -15.01 3.96 1.53
C LEU A 190 -15.35 2.66 0.80
N GLY A 191 -15.42 1.52 1.49
CA GLY A 191 -15.56 0.21 0.86
C GLY A 191 -14.34 -0.17 0.02
N ALA A 192 -13.14 0.24 0.45
CA ALA A 192 -11.89 -0.22 -0.15
C ALA A 192 -11.60 -1.67 0.29
N ASP A 193 -11.31 -2.54 -0.66
CA ASP A 193 -11.01 -3.95 -0.37
C ASP A 193 -9.57 -4.13 0.13
N VAL A 194 -8.66 -3.27 -0.34
CA VAL A 194 -7.26 -3.22 0.09
C VAL A 194 -6.80 -1.78 0.19
N ALA A 195 -6.10 -1.46 1.29
CA ALA A 195 -5.28 -0.27 1.40
C ALA A 195 -3.81 -0.68 1.55
N LEU A 196 -2.90 -0.05 0.83
CA LEU A 196 -1.46 -0.30 0.94
C LEU A 196 -0.69 0.99 1.20
N GLY A 197 0.42 0.91 1.94
CA GLY A 197 1.20 2.10 2.26
C GLY A 197 2.63 1.80 2.71
N ALA A 198 3.36 2.87 3.03
CA ALA A 198 4.73 2.80 3.52
C ALA A 198 5.02 3.85 4.58
N CYS A 199 6.00 3.58 5.43
CA CYS A 199 6.24 4.31 6.66
C CYS A 199 6.95 5.67 6.50
N GLN A 200 7.64 5.90 5.38
CA GLN A 200 8.52 7.07 5.19
C GLN A 200 7.86 8.34 4.67
N LYS A 201 6.53 8.42 4.77
CA LYS A 201 5.72 9.50 4.23
C LYS A 201 4.97 10.16 5.39
N GLY A 202 3.64 10.13 5.40
CA GLY A 202 2.85 10.72 6.49
C GLY A 202 3.01 10.02 7.84
N LEU A 203 3.52 8.79 7.89
CA LEU A 203 3.84 8.09 9.16
C LEU A 203 5.17 8.53 9.78
N MET A 204 6.03 9.24 9.03
CA MET A 204 7.26 9.86 9.55
C MET A 204 8.29 8.90 10.18
N LEU A 205 8.47 7.71 9.62
CA LEU A 205 9.57 6.79 9.96
C LEU A 205 10.67 6.76 8.86
N PRO A 206 11.88 6.23 9.12
CA PRO A 206 12.82 5.90 8.05
C PRO A 206 12.26 4.85 7.07
N PRO A 207 12.65 4.88 5.78
CA PRO A 207 12.20 3.89 4.80
C PRO A 207 12.62 2.47 5.20
N GLY A 208 11.71 1.51 5.08
CA GLY A 208 11.99 0.10 5.35
C GLY A 208 10.79 -0.71 5.82
N LEU A 209 9.68 -0.06 6.17
CA LEU A 209 8.39 -0.72 6.43
C LEU A 209 7.32 -0.33 5.40
N ALA A 210 6.61 -1.35 4.92
CA ALA A 210 5.41 -1.22 4.14
C ALA A 210 4.29 -2.05 4.75
N PHE A 211 3.05 -1.80 4.35
CA PHE A 211 1.90 -2.54 4.87
C PHE A 211 0.78 -2.70 3.84
N THR A 212 -0.10 -3.65 4.11
CA THR A 212 -1.39 -3.83 3.44
C THR A 212 -2.46 -4.10 4.49
N ALA A 213 -3.58 -3.39 4.43
CA ALA A 213 -4.82 -3.77 5.10
C ALA A 213 -5.76 -4.40 4.09
N VAL A 214 -6.39 -5.53 4.44
CA VAL A 214 -7.04 -6.42 3.46
C VAL A 214 -8.35 -6.96 4.05
N ASN A 215 -9.46 -6.71 3.35
CA ASN A 215 -10.77 -7.22 3.76
C ASN A 215 -10.98 -8.70 3.39
N ALA A 216 -12.14 -9.24 3.77
CA ALA A 216 -12.49 -10.64 3.51
C ALA A 216 -12.57 -10.99 2.02
N ARG A 217 -13.07 -10.09 1.16
CA ARG A 217 -13.19 -10.31 -0.30
C ARG A 217 -11.81 -10.42 -0.94
N ALA A 218 -10.90 -9.52 -0.59
CA ALA A 218 -9.52 -9.56 -1.07
C ALA A 218 -8.77 -10.80 -0.55
N MET A 219 -9.00 -11.21 0.70
CA MET A 219 -8.44 -12.45 1.24
C MET A 219 -8.97 -13.71 0.53
N GLU A 220 -10.26 -13.77 0.19
CA GLU A 220 -10.84 -14.87 -0.59
C GLU A 220 -10.21 -14.95 -1.97
N ARG A 221 -10.08 -13.81 -2.66
CA ARG A 221 -9.39 -13.74 -3.94
C ARG A 221 -7.93 -14.20 -3.84
N SER A 222 -7.22 -13.79 -2.78
CA SER A 222 -5.87 -14.28 -2.52
C SER A 222 -5.83 -15.81 -2.41
N ARG A 223 -6.72 -16.41 -1.63
CA ARG A 223 -6.75 -17.89 -1.49
C ARG A 223 -6.95 -18.61 -2.81
N ALA A 224 -7.76 -18.05 -3.72
CA ALA A 224 -8.01 -18.60 -5.04
C ALA A 224 -6.91 -18.30 -6.08
N ASN A 225 -6.04 -17.31 -5.84
CA ASN A 225 -5.03 -16.90 -6.80
C ASN A 225 -3.89 -17.93 -6.92
N PRO A 226 -3.65 -18.56 -8.10
CA PRO A 226 -2.63 -19.57 -8.30
C PRO A 226 -1.20 -19.02 -8.39
N MET A 227 -1.02 -17.69 -8.37
CA MET A 227 0.30 -17.06 -8.47
C MET A 227 1.27 -17.60 -7.41
N PRO A 228 2.43 -18.15 -7.81
CA PRO A 228 3.43 -18.61 -6.86
C PRO A 228 3.94 -17.45 -6.00
N ARG A 229 3.86 -17.60 -4.67
CA ARG A 229 4.32 -16.60 -3.71
C ARG A 229 4.64 -17.24 -2.37
N PHE A 230 5.56 -16.61 -1.64
CA PHE A 230 5.94 -17.01 -0.28
C PHE A 230 6.08 -15.80 0.64
N TYR A 231 7.08 -14.94 0.39
CA TYR A 231 7.31 -13.75 1.21
C TYR A 231 6.11 -12.80 1.20
N TRP A 232 5.45 -12.67 0.06
CA TRP A 232 4.28 -11.82 -0.13
C TRP A 232 2.95 -12.47 0.25
N ASP A 233 2.92 -13.76 0.64
CA ASP A 233 1.65 -14.48 0.84
C ASP A 233 0.92 -14.02 2.11
N TRP A 234 -0.25 -13.39 1.96
CA TRP A 234 -1.08 -12.98 3.10
C TRP A 234 -1.52 -14.16 3.97
N ARG A 235 -1.70 -15.34 3.39
CA ARG A 235 -2.14 -16.55 4.12
C ARG A 235 -1.08 -17.01 5.11
N LEU A 236 0.19 -16.96 4.73
CA LEU A 236 1.30 -17.33 5.60
C LEU A 236 1.49 -16.31 6.73
N ARG A 237 1.03 -15.07 6.52
CA ARG A 237 1.12 -13.97 7.48
C ARG A 237 -0.05 -13.94 8.47
N GLN A 238 -1.14 -14.67 8.22
CA GLN A 238 -2.16 -14.99 9.22
C GLN A 238 -1.65 -16.06 10.22
N ASN A 239 -0.48 -15.82 10.82
CA ASN A 239 0.15 -16.76 11.74
C ASN A 239 0.17 -16.21 13.17
N PRO A 240 -0.09 -17.05 14.20
CA PRO A 240 0.02 -16.62 15.60
C PRO A 240 1.47 -16.32 16.02
N LEU A 241 2.47 -16.88 15.34
CA LEU A 241 3.89 -16.64 15.65
C LEU A 241 4.38 -15.43 14.87
N SER A 242 4.82 -14.38 15.57
CA SER A 242 5.19 -13.11 14.95
C SER A 242 6.31 -13.21 13.91
N TYR A 243 7.33 -14.03 14.12
CA TYR A 243 8.40 -14.20 13.13
C TYR A 243 7.87 -14.78 11.80
N ARG A 244 6.82 -15.61 11.84
CA ARG A 244 6.20 -16.14 10.61
C ARG A 244 5.40 -15.07 9.87
N LYS A 245 4.87 -14.07 10.58
CA LYS A 245 4.26 -12.88 9.97
C LYS A 245 5.23 -12.09 9.11
N PHE A 246 6.54 -12.22 9.30
CA PHE A 246 7.60 -11.58 8.51
C PHE A 246 8.41 -12.57 7.66
N CYS A 247 8.01 -13.85 7.60
CA CYS A 247 8.78 -14.93 7.00
C CYS A 247 10.23 -15.02 7.53
N GLY A 248 10.47 -14.60 8.77
CA GLY A 248 11.79 -14.48 9.37
C GLY A 248 11.87 -13.41 10.45
N THR A 249 13.06 -12.86 10.65
CA THR A 249 13.29 -11.81 11.65
C THR A 249 12.57 -10.52 11.26
N PRO A 250 11.68 -9.97 12.12
CA PRO A 250 11.03 -8.70 11.85
C PRO A 250 12.02 -7.52 11.90
N PRO A 251 11.76 -6.39 11.22
CA PRO A 251 12.58 -5.20 11.29
C PRO A 251 12.34 -4.44 12.60
N GLN A 252 12.76 -5.04 13.73
CA GLN A 252 12.42 -4.59 15.08
C GLN A 252 12.75 -3.12 15.37
N SER A 253 13.79 -2.56 14.73
CA SER A 253 14.14 -1.15 14.89
C SER A 253 13.14 -0.19 14.23
N LEU A 254 12.21 -0.68 13.41
CA LEU A 254 11.17 0.11 12.76
C LEU A 254 9.77 -0.15 13.32
N LEU A 255 9.63 -1.08 14.28
CA LEU A 255 8.36 -1.47 14.90
C LEU A 255 8.13 -0.74 16.24
#